data_AF-A0A923CES9-F1
#
_entry.id   AF-A0A923CES9-F1
#
_cell.length_a   1.000
_cell.length_b   1.000
_cell.length_c   1.000
_cell.angle_alpha   90.00
_cell.angle_beta   90.00
_cell.angle_gamma   90.00
#
_symmetry.space_group_name_H-M   'P 1'
#
loop_
_entity.id
_entity.type
_entity.pdbx_description
1 polymer ?
#
loop_
_entity_poly.entity_id
_entity_poly.type
_entity_poly.pdbx_seq_one_letter_code
_entity_poly.pdbx_strand_id
1 'polypeptide(L)'
;MGFPKHDSFESGEENNMNKFIATAVVALAGIAVSQAQINIDVYASPAPNFFGSGSWGSYLNNALVGIENGGATTGASGPSQYFNTNGQTWGVENNLVTNFDSWMGTASAASPFDNQLGTRWHFGVRVVSAGTRFALQNLTYSMTSLEQPTLNTSGNFVGANFSTTRFGIDYVDGIKGNGNDITYTSGNGTTLVDEIIYVGIGNAFAVLSSDPGATNQDKLDLVANSLAGYTLTTTYGIDFGAGNVATGSAFTNFEAVPEPATMTLLGLAAAVVARKKRKA
;
A
#
# COMPACT_ATOMS: atom_id res chain seq x y z
N MET A 1 68.01 61.54 55.42
CA MET A 1 68.87 61.72 54.25
C MET A 1 67.99 61.54 53.03
N GLY A 2 67.62 62.67 52.41
CA GLY A 2 66.66 62.73 51.31
C GLY A 2 67.30 62.28 50.01
N PHE A 3 66.66 61.32 49.35
CA PHE A 3 66.99 60.90 47.99
C PHE A 3 66.27 61.81 46.99
N PRO A 4 66.90 62.10 45.83
CA PRO A 4 66.53 63.22 45.01
C PRO A 4 65.33 62.94 44.09
N LYS A 5 64.68 64.07 43.81
CA LYS A 5 63.58 64.37 42.91
C LYS A 5 63.95 64.24 41.43
N HIS A 6 62.89 64.04 40.62
CA HIS A 6 62.67 64.57 39.25
C HIS A 6 63.60 64.01 38.15
N ASP A 7 63.14 63.55 36.99
CA ASP A 7 62.22 64.08 35.98
C ASP A 7 61.85 62.89 35.03
N SER A 8 60.87 62.85 34.12
CA SER A 8 60.19 63.85 33.31
C SER A 8 59.06 63.19 32.50
N PHE A 9 57.95 63.93 32.33
CA PHE A 9 57.18 64.18 31.10
C PHE A 9 56.44 63.02 30.40
N GLU A 10 55.09 63.07 30.43
CA GLU A 10 54.19 63.37 29.30
C GLU A 10 53.73 62.07 28.60
N SER A 11 52.50 61.85 28.14
CA SER A 11 51.36 62.71 27.78
C SER A 11 50.13 61.82 27.50
N GLY A 12 48.93 62.42 27.51
CA GLY A 12 47.71 62.01 26.78
C GLY A 12 46.99 60.76 27.30
N GLU A 13 45.69 60.82 27.63
CA GLU A 13 44.58 60.71 26.67
C GLU A 13 44.66 59.41 25.86
N GLU A 14 43.65 58.56 25.70
CA GLU A 14 42.21 58.61 25.92
C GLU A 14 41.71 57.19 25.58
N ASN A 15 40.54 56.83 26.08
CA ASN A 15 39.50 56.03 25.42
C ASN A 15 39.82 54.72 24.65
N ASN A 16 38.91 53.75 24.86
CA ASN A 16 38.58 52.63 23.99
C ASN A 16 39.39 51.33 24.16
N MET A 17 39.27 50.69 25.32
CA MET A 17 39.57 49.26 25.44
C MET A 17 38.38 48.43 24.89
N ASN A 18 38.25 48.44 23.58
CA ASN A 18 37.40 47.54 22.82
C ASN A 18 37.98 46.11 22.91
N LYS A 19 37.25 45.25 23.62
CA LYS A 19 36.94 43.84 23.28
C LYS A 19 37.98 43.08 22.45
N PHE A 20 38.74 42.18 23.09
CA PHE A 20 39.24 40.97 22.44
C PHE A 20 39.23 39.80 23.45
N ILE A 21 38.08 39.13 23.57
CA ILE A 21 38.02 37.74 24.04
C ILE A 21 37.74 36.91 22.80
N ALA A 22 38.76 36.26 22.26
CA ALA A 22 38.62 35.31 21.16
C ALA A 22 38.18 33.96 21.74
N THR A 23 36.87 33.70 21.73
CA THR A 23 36.33 32.35 21.92
C THR A 23 36.32 31.64 20.58
N ALA A 24 37.21 30.67 20.38
CA ALA A 24 37.16 29.77 19.23
C ALA A 24 35.99 28.79 19.41
N VAL A 25 34.86 29.08 18.76
CA VAL A 25 33.78 28.10 18.58
C VAL A 25 34.14 27.25 17.36
N VAL A 26 34.62 26.03 17.61
CA VAL A 26 34.72 25.01 16.56
C VAL A 26 33.30 24.55 16.24
N ALA A 27 32.72 25.10 15.18
CA ALA A 27 31.50 24.56 14.60
C ALA A 27 31.86 23.22 13.92
N LEU A 28 31.61 22.10 14.59
CA LEU A 28 31.46 20.82 13.92
C LEU A 28 30.21 20.91 13.06
N ALA A 29 30.38 21.34 11.81
CA ALA A 29 29.40 21.11 10.76
C ALA A 29 29.36 19.59 10.54
N GLY A 30 28.47 18.91 11.28
CA GLY A 30 28.09 17.55 10.95
C GLY A 30 27.52 17.58 9.54
N ILE A 31 28.24 17.00 8.59
CA ILE A 31 27.68 16.67 7.29
C ILE A 31 26.61 15.62 7.57
N ALA A 32 25.35 16.05 7.64
CA ALA A 32 24.23 15.13 7.55
C ALA A 32 24.33 14.54 6.14
N VAL A 33 24.84 13.31 6.04
CA VAL A 33 24.69 12.52 4.83
C VAL A 33 23.19 12.33 4.67
N SER A 34 22.59 13.06 3.73
CA SER A 34 21.24 12.80 3.26
C SER A 34 21.22 11.36 2.76
N GLN A 35 20.74 10.43 3.58
CA GLN A 35 20.51 9.06 3.14
C GLN A 35 19.50 9.12 1.99
N ALA A 36 19.80 8.46 0.87
CA ALA A 36 18.87 8.41 -0.25
C ALA A 36 17.54 7.83 0.25
N GLN A 37 16.46 8.60 0.06
CA GLN A 37 15.14 8.23 0.53
C GLN A 37 14.52 7.21 -0.43
N ILE A 38 14.16 6.04 0.10
CA ILE A 38 13.34 5.04 -0.58
C ILE A 38 11.91 5.22 -0.09
N ASN A 39 11.00 5.55 -1.01
CA ASN A 39 9.57 5.66 -0.76
C ASN A 39 8.86 4.39 -1.24
N ILE A 40 7.97 3.86 -0.42
CA ILE A 40 7.16 2.69 -0.72
C ILE A 40 5.70 3.06 -0.50
N ASP A 41 4.98 3.25 -1.61
CA ASP A 41 3.54 3.50 -1.58
C ASP A 41 2.79 2.20 -1.87
N VAL A 42 1.75 1.92 -1.09
CA VAL A 42 0.94 0.69 -1.23
C VAL A 42 -0.52 1.05 -1.42
N TYR A 43 -1.18 0.38 -2.36
CA TYR A 43 -2.54 0.68 -2.79
C TYR A 43 -3.39 -0.59 -2.88
N ALA A 44 -4.37 -0.70 -2.01
CA ALA A 44 -5.36 -1.77 -2.00
C ALA A 44 -6.39 -1.55 -3.11
N SER A 45 -6.70 -2.57 -3.90
CA SER A 45 -7.72 -2.51 -4.95
C SER A 45 -8.42 -3.87 -5.11
N PRO A 46 -9.75 -3.90 -5.29
CA PRO A 46 -10.42 -5.08 -5.81
C PRO A 46 -9.91 -5.37 -7.21
N ALA A 47 -9.62 -6.64 -7.49
CA ALA A 47 -9.26 -7.11 -8.81
C ALA A 47 -10.17 -8.26 -9.24
N PRO A 48 -10.49 -8.40 -10.53
CA PRO A 48 -11.00 -9.65 -11.06
C PRO A 48 -10.01 -10.77 -10.79
N ASN A 49 -10.52 -11.98 -10.52
CA ASN A 49 -9.65 -13.10 -10.21
C ASN A 49 -8.67 -13.38 -11.37
N PHE A 50 -7.37 -13.34 -11.08
CA PHE A 50 -6.29 -13.61 -12.04
C PHE A 50 -6.47 -14.93 -12.80
N PHE A 51 -7.01 -15.94 -12.11
CA PHE A 51 -7.21 -17.27 -12.65
C PHE A 51 -8.52 -17.36 -13.45
N GLY A 52 -8.54 -16.79 -14.64
CA GLY A 52 -9.57 -17.04 -15.66
C GLY A 52 -10.62 -15.95 -15.86
N SER A 53 -10.63 -14.87 -15.06
CA SER A 53 -11.56 -13.76 -15.30
C SER A 53 -11.19 -12.99 -16.57
N GLY A 54 -12.17 -12.75 -17.45
CA GLY A 54 -11.93 -12.11 -18.75
C GLY A 54 -11.36 -10.70 -18.66
N SER A 55 -11.65 -9.97 -17.57
CA SER A 55 -11.22 -8.58 -17.40
C SER A 55 -9.83 -8.42 -16.77
N TRP A 56 -9.17 -9.51 -16.34
CA TRP A 56 -7.87 -9.43 -15.66
C TRP A 56 -6.81 -8.68 -16.47
N GLY A 57 -6.66 -8.97 -17.77
CA GLY A 57 -5.63 -8.33 -18.59
C GLY A 57 -5.83 -6.81 -18.68
N SER A 58 -7.09 -6.36 -18.77
CA SER A 58 -7.40 -4.92 -18.80
C SER A 58 -7.24 -4.27 -17.43
N TYR A 59 -7.68 -4.95 -16.36
CA TYR A 59 -7.44 -4.51 -14.99
C TYR A 59 -5.95 -4.34 -14.70
N LEU A 60 -5.14 -5.31 -15.09
CA LEU A 60 -3.69 -5.28 -14.89
C LEU A 60 -3.06 -4.02 -15.51
N ASN A 61 -3.39 -3.72 -16.76
CA ASN A 61 -2.88 -2.52 -17.44
C ASN A 61 -3.31 -1.24 -16.72
N ASN A 62 -4.58 -1.15 -16.33
CA ASN A 62 -5.10 0.00 -15.59
C ASN A 62 -4.46 0.14 -14.21
N ALA A 63 -4.20 -0.98 -13.53
CA ALA A 63 -3.58 -1.00 -12.21
C ALA A 63 -2.14 -0.51 -12.25
N LEU A 64 -1.33 -0.96 -13.21
CA LEU A 64 0.04 -0.50 -13.35
C LEU A 64 0.11 1.01 -13.59
N VAL A 65 -0.74 1.54 -14.48
CA VAL A 65 -0.83 2.98 -14.75
C VAL A 65 -1.34 3.74 -13.51
N GLY A 66 -2.35 3.23 -12.82
CA GLY A 66 -2.89 3.87 -11.62
C GLY A 66 -1.89 3.92 -10.47
N ILE A 67 -1.17 2.82 -10.22
CA ILE A 67 -0.13 2.72 -9.19
C ILE A 67 1.03 3.67 -9.50
N GLU A 68 1.50 3.70 -10.76
CA GLU A 68 2.53 4.65 -11.20
C GLU A 68 2.12 6.10 -10.96
N ASN A 69 0.84 6.41 -11.16
CA ASN A 69 0.25 7.74 -10.95
C ASN A 69 -0.26 7.96 -9.51
N GLY A 70 0.32 7.28 -8.52
CA GLY A 70 0.03 7.56 -7.10
C GLY A 70 -1.31 6.97 -6.61
N GLY A 71 -1.74 5.85 -7.18
CA GLY A 71 -3.01 5.20 -6.83
C GLY A 71 -4.23 5.82 -7.51
N ALA A 72 -4.04 6.52 -8.63
CA ALA A 72 -5.13 7.17 -9.37
C ALA A 72 -6.10 6.14 -9.96
N THR A 73 -7.40 6.44 -9.88
CA THR A 73 -8.43 5.61 -10.54
C THR A 73 -8.22 5.62 -12.04
N THR A 74 -8.14 4.43 -12.65
CA THR A 74 -7.77 4.25 -14.06
C THR A 74 -8.67 3.22 -14.72
N GLY A 75 -9.08 3.50 -15.96
CA GLY A 75 -10.00 2.65 -16.73
C GLY A 75 -11.48 3.03 -16.55
N ALA A 76 -12.31 2.50 -17.45
CA ALA A 76 -13.76 2.66 -17.37
C ALA A 76 -14.34 1.88 -16.17
N SER A 77 -15.44 2.39 -15.60
CA SER A 77 -16.12 1.71 -14.50
C SER A 77 -16.57 0.30 -14.92
N GLY A 78 -16.27 -0.68 -14.08
CA GLY A 78 -16.48 -2.11 -14.35
C GLY A 78 -15.35 -2.97 -13.80
N PRO A 79 -15.32 -4.28 -14.11
CA PRO A 79 -14.31 -5.20 -13.57
C PRO A 79 -12.87 -4.88 -13.97
N SER A 80 -12.66 -4.12 -15.04
CA SER A 80 -11.32 -3.70 -15.47
C SER A 80 -10.84 -2.43 -14.80
N GLN A 81 -11.68 -1.72 -14.03
CA GLN A 81 -11.28 -0.48 -13.38
C GLN A 81 -10.27 -0.77 -12.26
N TYR A 82 -9.17 -0.03 -12.24
CA TYR A 82 -8.34 0.07 -11.05
C TYR A 82 -8.78 1.28 -10.23
N PHE A 83 -8.94 1.11 -8.92
CA PHE A 83 -9.19 2.20 -8.00
C PHE A 83 -8.66 1.85 -6.60
N ASN A 84 -8.09 2.85 -5.94
CA ASN A 84 -7.54 2.70 -4.60
C ASN A 84 -8.66 2.67 -3.54
N THR A 85 -8.59 1.69 -2.65
CA THR A 85 -9.56 1.42 -1.58
C THR A 85 -8.90 1.40 -0.19
N ASN A 86 -7.70 1.98 -0.05
CA ASN A 86 -7.00 2.09 1.22
C ASN A 86 -7.91 2.67 2.31
N GLY A 87 -8.01 1.96 3.44
CA GLY A 87 -8.80 2.36 4.59
C GLY A 87 -10.32 2.30 4.40
N GLN A 88 -10.80 1.86 3.24
CA GLN A 88 -12.23 1.65 3.00
C GLN A 88 -12.72 0.35 3.63
N THR A 89 -14.03 0.28 3.81
CA THR A 89 -14.73 -0.88 4.36
C THR A 89 -15.64 -1.49 3.32
N TRP A 90 -15.59 -2.82 3.21
CA TRP A 90 -16.36 -3.63 2.26
C TRP A 90 -17.04 -4.79 2.99
N GLY A 91 -18.08 -5.38 2.43
CA GLY A 91 -18.58 -6.66 2.95
C GLY A 91 -17.60 -7.81 2.68
N VAL A 92 -17.53 -8.79 3.58
CA VAL A 92 -16.68 -9.98 3.43
C VAL A 92 -16.96 -10.77 2.15
N GLU A 93 -18.19 -10.71 1.63
CA GLU A 93 -18.61 -11.30 0.37
C GLU A 93 -17.87 -10.74 -0.86
N ASN A 94 -17.24 -9.57 -0.72
CA ASN A 94 -16.51 -8.91 -1.81
C ASN A 94 -15.08 -9.42 -2.02
N ASN A 95 -14.56 -10.28 -1.13
CA ASN A 95 -13.22 -10.86 -1.26
C ASN A 95 -13.26 -12.38 -1.39
N LEU A 96 -14.07 -12.84 -2.34
CA LEU A 96 -14.30 -14.23 -2.68
C LEU A 96 -13.92 -14.48 -4.15
N VAL A 97 -13.12 -15.51 -4.41
CA VAL A 97 -12.82 -16.00 -5.76
C VAL A 97 -13.53 -17.33 -6.01
N THR A 98 -13.94 -17.56 -7.24
CA THR A 98 -14.79 -18.70 -7.60
C THR A 98 -14.25 -19.49 -8.79
N ASN A 99 -14.82 -20.67 -9.03
CA ASN A 99 -14.68 -21.42 -10.29
C ASN A 99 -15.97 -21.39 -11.14
N PHE A 100 -16.90 -20.51 -10.78
CA PHE A 100 -18.14 -20.20 -11.49
C PHE A 100 -18.30 -18.68 -11.58
N ASP A 101 -19.15 -18.19 -12.49
CA ASP A 101 -19.29 -16.74 -12.68
C ASP A 101 -19.79 -16.03 -11.41
N SER A 102 -19.01 -15.08 -10.90
CA SER A 102 -19.37 -14.22 -9.78
C SER A 102 -18.59 -12.90 -9.80
N TRP A 103 -19.16 -11.87 -9.20
CA TRP A 103 -18.49 -10.58 -8.98
C TRP A 103 -18.98 -9.96 -7.68
N MET A 104 -18.06 -9.54 -6.79
CA MET A 104 -18.39 -8.81 -5.55
C MET A 104 -19.56 -9.45 -4.78
N GLY A 105 -19.42 -10.73 -4.44
CA GLY A 105 -20.44 -11.48 -3.68
C GLY A 105 -21.71 -11.88 -4.44
N THR A 106 -21.83 -11.53 -5.73
CA THR A 106 -23.01 -11.85 -6.55
C THR A 106 -22.68 -12.93 -7.57
N ALA A 107 -23.35 -14.08 -7.49
CA ALA A 107 -23.27 -15.12 -8.50
C ALA A 107 -23.98 -14.69 -9.80
N SER A 108 -23.43 -15.07 -10.95
CA SER A 108 -23.99 -14.77 -12.28
C SER A 108 -24.32 -13.29 -12.46
N ALA A 109 -23.41 -12.41 -12.05
CA ALA A 109 -23.58 -10.97 -12.16
C ALA A 109 -23.86 -10.54 -13.62
N ALA A 110 -24.73 -9.55 -13.79
CA ALA A 110 -25.07 -9.02 -15.10
C ALA A 110 -23.91 -8.22 -15.71
N SER A 111 -23.96 -8.04 -17.03
CA SER A 111 -23.00 -7.21 -17.75
C SER A 111 -22.89 -5.79 -17.16
N PRO A 112 -21.69 -5.20 -17.04
CA PRO A 112 -20.38 -5.67 -17.54
C PRO A 112 -19.61 -6.60 -16.58
N PHE A 113 -20.27 -7.10 -15.53
CA PHE A 113 -19.64 -7.93 -14.49
C PHE A 113 -19.80 -9.43 -14.74
N ASP A 114 -20.32 -9.79 -15.92
CA ASP A 114 -20.41 -11.17 -16.39
C ASP A 114 -19.03 -11.75 -16.72
N ASN A 115 -18.90 -13.08 -16.68
CA ASN A 115 -17.65 -13.83 -16.95
C ASN A 115 -16.46 -13.48 -16.02
N GLN A 116 -16.73 -12.99 -14.81
CA GLN A 116 -15.74 -12.84 -13.76
C GLN A 116 -15.76 -14.03 -12.82
N LEU A 117 -14.62 -14.40 -12.25
CA LEU A 117 -14.49 -15.55 -11.36
C LEU A 117 -14.24 -15.11 -9.92
N GLY A 118 -15.05 -14.15 -9.50
CA GLY A 118 -14.97 -13.49 -8.21
C GLY A 118 -13.94 -12.36 -8.17
N THR A 119 -13.73 -11.86 -6.96
CA THR A 119 -12.93 -10.68 -6.67
C THR A 119 -11.84 -11.03 -5.66
N ARG A 120 -10.63 -10.54 -5.92
CA ARG A 120 -9.46 -10.71 -5.06
C ARG A 120 -8.89 -9.34 -4.70
N TRP A 121 -8.66 -9.10 -3.42
CA TRP A 121 -7.97 -7.87 -3.02
C TRP A 121 -6.48 -7.96 -3.31
N HIS A 122 -5.97 -7.04 -4.13
CA HIS A 122 -4.55 -6.86 -4.42
C HIS A 122 -4.03 -5.61 -3.73
N PHE A 123 -2.78 -5.68 -3.26
CA PHE A 123 -2.07 -4.54 -2.66
C PHE A 123 -0.91 -4.16 -3.58
N GLY A 124 -1.24 -3.35 -4.58
CA GLY A 124 -0.27 -2.81 -5.54
C GLY A 124 0.78 -1.95 -4.84
N VAL A 125 2.00 -1.95 -5.36
CA VAL A 125 3.11 -1.23 -4.74
C VAL A 125 3.90 -0.44 -5.78
N ARG A 126 4.25 0.77 -5.39
CA ARG A 126 5.22 1.62 -6.07
C ARG A 126 6.39 1.85 -5.13
N VAL A 127 7.58 1.45 -5.53
CA VAL A 127 8.82 1.77 -4.82
C VAL A 127 9.61 2.75 -5.67
N VAL A 128 10.02 3.88 -5.11
CA VAL A 128 10.87 4.87 -5.80
C VAL A 128 12.03 5.26 -4.90
N SER A 129 13.23 5.33 -5.46
CA SER A 129 14.42 5.79 -4.75
C SER A 129 15.03 7.02 -5.41
N ALA A 130 15.38 8.02 -4.59
CA ALA A 130 16.05 9.24 -5.04
C ALA A 130 17.58 9.18 -4.83
N GLY A 131 18.22 8.06 -5.18
CA GLY A 131 19.68 7.96 -5.19
C GLY A 131 20.31 6.62 -4.76
N THR A 132 19.53 5.66 -4.28
CA THR A 132 20.03 4.28 -4.06
C THR A 132 19.23 3.30 -4.89
N ARG A 133 19.82 2.83 -5.98
CA ARG A 133 19.20 1.82 -6.81
C ARG A 133 19.07 0.50 -6.07
N PHE A 134 18.02 -0.23 -6.37
CA PHE A 134 17.68 -1.50 -5.73
C PHE A 134 17.24 -2.50 -6.79
N ALA A 135 17.33 -3.78 -6.46
CA ALA A 135 16.87 -4.86 -7.32
C ALA A 135 15.50 -5.36 -6.85
N LEU A 136 14.74 -5.99 -7.75
CA LEU A 136 13.46 -6.62 -7.39
C LEU A 136 13.62 -7.60 -6.24
N GLN A 137 14.71 -8.36 -6.20
CA GLN A 137 15.00 -9.30 -5.12
C GLN A 137 15.15 -8.66 -3.73
N ASN A 138 15.38 -7.35 -3.64
CA ASN A 138 15.40 -6.62 -2.37
C ASN A 138 14.00 -6.38 -1.82
N LEU A 139 12.96 -6.53 -2.65
CA LEU A 139 11.58 -6.38 -2.22
C LEU A 139 11.16 -7.56 -1.34
N THR A 140 10.54 -7.25 -0.21
CA THR A 140 9.88 -8.18 0.70
C THR A 140 8.40 -7.83 0.81
N TYR A 141 7.57 -8.81 1.19
CA TYR A 141 6.15 -8.57 1.45
C TYR A 141 5.65 -9.39 2.64
N SER A 142 4.62 -8.87 3.30
CA SER A 142 3.84 -9.56 4.31
C SER A 142 2.38 -9.07 4.25
N MET A 143 1.47 -9.98 3.93
CA MET A 143 0.03 -9.81 4.00
C MET A 143 -0.48 -10.53 5.24
N THR A 144 -1.25 -9.83 6.06
CA THR A 144 -1.70 -10.31 7.36
C THR A 144 -3.13 -9.89 7.67
N SER A 145 -3.85 -10.79 8.32
CA SER A 145 -5.09 -10.56 9.05
C SER A 145 -5.00 -11.35 10.37
N LEU A 146 -5.38 -10.69 11.46
CA LEU A 146 -5.42 -11.35 12.78
C LEU A 146 -6.68 -12.22 12.90
N GLU A 147 -7.78 -11.75 12.32
CA GLU A 147 -9.09 -12.41 12.37
C GLU A 147 -9.18 -13.56 11.36
N GLN A 148 -8.44 -13.46 10.25
CA GLN A 148 -8.41 -14.47 9.18
C GLN A 148 -6.98 -14.92 8.82
N PRO A 149 -6.30 -15.69 9.68
CA PRO A 149 -4.90 -16.08 9.46
C PRO A 149 -4.67 -16.92 8.19
N THR A 150 -5.71 -17.52 7.63
CA THR A 150 -5.66 -18.28 6.37
C THR A 150 -5.32 -17.41 5.16
N LEU A 151 -5.54 -16.09 5.26
CA LEU A 151 -5.15 -15.13 4.24
C LEU A 151 -3.68 -14.70 4.36
N ASN A 152 -2.99 -15.08 5.44
CA ASN A 152 -1.63 -14.61 5.71
C ASN A 152 -0.64 -15.21 4.72
N THR A 153 0.21 -14.37 4.15
CA THR A 153 1.30 -14.78 3.28
C THR A 153 2.45 -13.80 3.38
N SER A 154 3.68 -14.30 3.39
CA SER A 154 4.87 -13.47 3.44
C SER A 154 5.97 -14.08 2.59
N GLY A 155 6.86 -13.24 2.07
CA GLY A 155 7.96 -13.71 1.25
C GLY A 155 8.87 -12.59 0.77
N ASN A 156 9.71 -12.95 -0.19
CA ASN A 156 10.59 -12.03 -0.90
C ASN A 156 10.60 -12.39 -2.39
N PHE A 157 11.24 -11.54 -3.18
CA PHE A 157 11.34 -11.72 -4.62
C PHE A 157 12.71 -12.25 -5.06
N VAL A 158 13.45 -12.93 -4.19
CA VAL A 158 14.72 -13.58 -4.54
C VAL A 158 14.47 -14.66 -5.59
N GLY A 159 15.18 -14.57 -6.72
CA GLY A 159 14.99 -15.46 -7.87
C GLY A 159 13.76 -15.15 -8.73
N ALA A 160 12.97 -14.12 -8.40
CA ALA A 160 11.89 -13.66 -9.25
C ALA A 160 12.44 -12.85 -10.44
N ASN A 161 11.71 -12.90 -11.55
CA ASN A 161 11.95 -12.07 -12.73
C ASN A 161 10.94 -10.92 -12.79
N PHE A 162 11.31 -9.84 -13.49
CA PHE A 162 10.35 -8.89 -14.00
C PHE A 162 9.35 -9.58 -14.94
N SER A 163 8.15 -9.05 -15.02
CA SER A 163 7.04 -9.60 -15.79
C SER A 163 6.07 -8.50 -16.19
N THR A 164 5.02 -8.88 -16.92
CA THR A 164 3.88 -7.99 -17.20
C THR A 164 3.12 -7.58 -15.95
N THR A 165 3.31 -8.24 -14.81
CA THR A 165 2.65 -7.87 -13.55
C THR A 165 3.52 -7.02 -12.65
N ARG A 166 4.85 -7.07 -12.80
CA ARG A 166 5.83 -6.30 -12.05
C ARG A 166 6.97 -5.86 -12.96
N PHE A 167 7.22 -4.58 -13.06
CA PHE A 167 8.31 -4.06 -13.88
C PHE A 167 9.16 -3.09 -13.07
N GLY A 168 10.39 -2.91 -13.54
CA GLY A 168 11.32 -1.93 -13.01
C GLY A 168 11.58 -0.81 -14.01
N ILE A 169 11.93 0.37 -13.52
CA ILE A 169 12.35 1.50 -14.36
C ILE A 169 13.72 1.99 -13.87
N ASP A 170 14.68 2.05 -14.79
CA ASP A 170 15.99 2.70 -14.61
C ASP A 170 15.92 4.12 -15.17
N TYR A 171 16.12 5.10 -14.29
CA TYR A 171 16.30 6.48 -14.69
C TYR A 171 17.79 6.65 -15.00
N VAL A 172 18.17 6.50 -16.28
CA VAL A 172 19.57 6.38 -16.70
C VAL A 172 20.47 7.52 -16.19
N ASP A 173 19.90 8.71 -16.03
CA ASP A 173 20.55 9.90 -15.46
C ASP A 173 19.99 10.35 -14.10
N GLY A 174 19.18 9.50 -13.46
CA GLY A 174 18.52 9.76 -12.18
C GLY A 174 17.27 10.63 -12.27
N ILE A 175 16.80 10.99 -13.48
CA ILE A 175 15.63 11.85 -13.68
C ILE A 175 14.54 11.10 -14.45
N LYS A 176 13.40 10.85 -13.79
CA LYS A 176 12.23 10.25 -14.44
C LYS A 176 11.68 11.15 -15.56
N GLY A 177 11.34 10.54 -16.69
CA GLY A 177 10.44 11.09 -17.70
C GLY A 177 11.08 12.03 -18.73
N ASN A 178 12.42 12.06 -18.82
CA ASN A 178 13.12 12.87 -19.83
C ASN A 178 13.34 12.14 -21.17
N GLY A 179 12.82 10.91 -21.30
CA GLY A 179 12.83 10.12 -22.53
C GLY A 179 13.98 9.11 -22.67
N ASN A 180 14.86 8.97 -21.68
CA ASN A 180 15.91 7.93 -21.68
C ASN A 180 15.65 6.75 -20.71
N ASP A 181 14.55 6.79 -19.96
CA ASP A 181 14.18 5.75 -19.00
C ASP A 181 14.10 4.36 -19.66
N ILE A 182 14.67 3.36 -18.99
CA ILE A 182 14.59 1.96 -19.45
C ILE A 182 13.59 1.21 -18.59
N THR A 183 12.52 0.71 -19.22
CA THR A 183 11.52 -0.13 -18.55
C THR A 183 11.82 -1.62 -18.74
N TYR A 184 11.97 -2.35 -17.63
CA TYR A 184 12.18 -3.79 -17.60
C TYR A 184 10.86 -4.52 -17.30
N THR A 185 10.17 -4.99 -18.34
CA THR A 185 8.93 -5.81 -18.22
C THR A 185 9.19 -7.31 -18.30
N SER A 186 10.46 -7.71 -18.44
CA SER A 186 10.93 -9.09 -18.43
C SER A 186 12.41 -9.14 -18.03
N GLY A 187 12.92 -10.32 -17.72
CA GLY A 187 14.32 -10.53 -17.35
C GLY A 187 14.56 -10.59 -15.84
N ASN A 188 15.84 -10.76 -15.48
CA ASN A 188 16.27 -11.08 -14.12
C ASN A 188 15.94 -9.97 -13.11
N GLY A 189 15.38 -10.36 -11.95
CA GLY A 189 15.12 -9.46 -10.82
C GLY A 189 16.35 -8.98 -10.03
N THR A 190 17.58 -9.31 -10.45
CA THR A 190 18.82 -8.73 -9.92
C THR A 190 19.19 -7.41 -10.58
N THR A 191 18.57 -7.04 -11.71
CA THR A 191 18.84 -5.76 -12.37
C THR A 191 18.46 -4.62 -11.44
N LEU A 192 19.40 -3.70 -11.23
CA LEU A 192 19.20 -2.52 -10.40
C LEU A 192 18.29 -1.52 -11.13
N VAL A 193 17.36 -0.92 -10.41
CA VAL A 193 16.38 0.06 -10.91
C VAL A 193 16.18 1.15 -9.87
N ASP A 194 15.60 2.27 -10.29
CA ASP A 194 15.23 3.40 -9.43
C ASP A 194 13.78 3.30 -8.98
N GLU A 195 12.96 2.59 -9.74
CA GLU A 195 11.55 2.39 -9.47
C GLU A 195 11.09 0.96 -9.74
N ILE A 196 10.21 0.43 -8.89
CA ILE A 196 9.46 -0.81 -9.12
C ILE A 196 7.98 -0.49 -9.03
N ILE A 197 7.23 -0.99 -10.02
CA ILE A 197 5.77 -0.95 -10.04
C ILE A 197 5.27 -2.39 -10.15
N TYR A 198 4.38 -2.77 -9.23
CA TYR A 198 3.84 -4.12 -9.15
C TYR A 198 2.35 -4.07 -8.83
N VAL A 199 1.53 -4.83 -9.57
CA VAL A 199 0.09 -5.00 -9.31
C VAL A 199 -0.21 -5.53 -7.89
N GLY A 200 0.79 -6.14 -7.25
CA GLY A 200 0.73 -6.50 -5.85
C GLY A 200 0.37 -7.96 -5.58
N ILE A 201 0.74 -8.41 -4.39
CA ILE A 201 0.24 -9.66 -3.81
C ILE A 201 -1.24 -9.48 -3.54
N GLY A 202 -2.02 -10.52 -3.85
CA GLY A 202 -3.45 -10.54 -3.60
C GLY A 202 -3.93 -11.88 -3.08
N ASN A 203 -4.88 -11.86 -2.16
CA ASN A 203 -5.46 -13.05 -1.56
C ASN A 203 -6.96 -12.88 -1.31
N ALA A 204 -7.66 -14.02 -1.31
CA ALA A 204 -9.11 -14.09 -1.21
C ALA A 204 -9.51 -15.48 -0.72
N PHE A 205 -10.73 -15.62 -0.22
CA PHE A 205 -11.30 -16.95 0.06
C PHE A 205 -11.79 -17.59 -1.23
N ALA A 206 -11.60 -18.90 -1.37
CA ALA A 206 -12.12 -19.65 -2.49
C ALA A 206 -13.53 -20.16 -2.19
N VAL A 207 -14.44 -20.04 -3.16
CA VAL A 207 -15.76 -20.65 -3.14
C VAL A 207 -15.93 -21.47 -4.41
N LEU A 208 -16.10 -22.77 -4.26
CA LEU A 208 -16.11 -23.73 -5.35
C LEU A 208 -17.53 -24.17 -5.68
N SER A 209 -17.75 -24.57 -6.93
CA SER A 209 -19.01 -25.17 -7.37
C SER A 209 -19.35 -26.47 -6.64
N SER A 210 -18.36 -27.11 -5.99
CA SER A 210 -18.51 -28.27 -5.12
C SER A 210 -18.92 -27.95 -3.68
N ASP A 211 -18.90 -26.68 -3.28
CA ASP A 211 -19.22 -26.29 -1.91
C ASP A 211 -20.73 -26.45 -1.61
N PRO A 212 -21.12 -26.61 -0.33
CA PRO A 212 -22.52 -26.72 0.05
C PRO A 212 -23.35 -25.51 -0.39
N GLY A 213 -24.58 -25.76 -0.84
CA GLY A 213 -25.52 -24.74 -1.32
C GLY A 213 -26.27 -25.23 -2.56
N ALA A 214 -27.58 -24.95 -2.65
CA ALA A 214 -28.40 -25.41 -3.77
C ALA A 214 -28.09 -24.61 -5.05
N THR A 215 -27.79 -23.32 -4.90
CA THR A 215 -27.38 -22.41 -5.97
C THR A 215 -25.94 -21.93 -5.77
N ASN A 216 -25.36 -21.28 -6.79
CA ASN A 216 -24.05 -20.64 -6.65
C ASN A 216 -24.10 -19.42 -5.71
N GLN A 217 -25.25 -18.75 -5.60
CA GLN A 217 -25.43 -17.67 -4.62
C GLN A 217 -25.43 -18.22 -3.20
N ASP A 218 -26.13 -19.34 -2.95
CA ASP A 218 -26.17 -19.96 -1.63
C ASP A 218 -24.75 -20.32 -1.14
N LYS A 219 -23.86 -20.73 -2.06
CA LYS A 219 -22.46 -21.07 -1.74
C LYS A 219 -21.67 -19.84 -1.31
N LEU A 220 -21.81 -18.73 -2.06
CA LEU A 220 -21.19 -17.45 -1.68
C LEU A 220 -21.70 -16.98 -0.32
N ASP A 221 -23.01 -17.01 -0.13
CA ASP A 221 -23.65 -16.58 1.11
C ASP A 221 -23.22 -17.45 2.30
N LEU A 222 -23.12 -18.77 2.13
CA LEU A 222 -22.69 -19.68 3.20
C LEU A 222 -21.24 -19.40 3.63
N VAL A 223 -20.34 -19.17 2.67
CA VAL A 223 -18.96 -18.80 3.00
C VAL A 223 -18.92 -17.42 3.66
N ALA A 224 -19.59 -16.42 3.09
CA ALA A 224 -19.62 -15.06 3.63
C ALA A 224 -20.18 -15.02 5.07
N ASN A 225 -21.26 -15.74 5.36
CA ASN A 225 -21.85 -15.83 6.70
C ASN A 225 -20.96 -16.56 7.72
N SER A 226 -19.99 -17.37 7.26
CA SER A 226 -19.03 -18.03 8.15
C SER A 226 -17.85 -17.14 8.56
N LEU A 227 -17.66 -16.02 7.86
CA LEU A 227 -16.54 -15.11 8.08
C LEU A 227 -16.93 -14.01 9.08
N ALA A 228 -16.16 -13.93 10.17
CA ALA A 228 -16.11 -12.70 10.96
C ALA A 228 -15.47 -11.57 10.14
N GLY A 229 -15.85 -10.33 10.44
CA GLY A 229 -15.20 -9.16 9.86
C GLY A 229 -13.71 -9.14 10.18
N TYR A 230 -12.90 -8.65 9.26
CA TYR A 230 -11.44 -8.74 9.33
C TYR A 230 -10.76 -7.55 8.67
N THR A 231 -9.52 -7.29 9.09
CA THR A 231 -8.65 -6.33 8.40
C THR A 231 -7.59 -7.08 7.63
N LEU A 232 -7.43 -6.76 6.34
CA LEU A 232 -6.34 -7.26 5.53
C LEU A 232 -5.29 -6.15 5.37
N THR A 233 -4.11 -6.36 5.94
CA THR A 233 -2.98 -5.41 5.90
C THR A 233 -1.84 -6.01 5.09
N THR A 234 -1.31 -5.27 4.12
CA THR A 234 -0.09 -5.66 3.40
C THR A 234 1.00 -4.64 3.61
N THR A 235 2.17 -5.13 3.97
CA THR A 235 3.41 -4.36 4.13
C THR A 235 4.44 -4.85 3.12
N TYR A 236 5.06 -3.91 2.41
CA TYR A 236 6.25 -4.15 1.61
C TYR A 236 7.46 -3.53 2.29
N GLY A 237 8.64 -4.07 2.00
CA GLY A 237 9.90 -3.49 2.45
C GLY A 237 11.03 -3.70 1.45
N ILE A 238 12.07 -2.88 1.57
CA ILE A 238 13.34 -3.06 0.84
C ILE A 238 14.41 -3.53 1.81
N ASP A 239 14.96 -4.71 1.57
CA ASP A 239 16.01 -5.35 2.37
C ASP A 239 17.27 -5.59 1.53
N PHE A 240 18.40 -5.03 1.99
CA PHE A 240 19.73 -5.22 1.39
C PHE A 240 20.57 -6.31 2.08
N GLY A 241 19.96 -7.13 2.94
CA GLY A 241 20.59 -8.24 3.67
C GLY A 241 20.75 -8.03 5.18
N ALA A 242 20.22 -6.93 5.73
CA ALA A 242 20.30 -6.58 7.15
C ALA A 242 18.93 -6.27 7.79
N GLY A 243 17.84 -6.61 7.07
CA GLY A 243 16.48 -6.21 7.41
C GLY A 243 16.00 -5.02 6.56
N ASN A 244 14.71 -4.74 6.65
CA ASN A 244 14.08 -3.68 5.86
C ASN A 244 14.64 -2.30 6.23
N VAL A 245 15.21 -1.61 5.24
CA VAL A 245 15.69 -0.21 5.36
C VAL A 245 14.60 0.81 5.06
N ALA A 246 13.53 0.39 4.39
CA ALA A 246 12.32 1.15 4.14
C ALA A 246 11.12 0.20 4.14
N THR A 247 9.97 0.68 4.58
CA THR A 247 8.70 -0.06 4.55
C THR A 247 7.55 0.85 4.13
N GLY A 248 6.52 0.25 3.54
CA GLY A 248 5.25 0.90 3.22
C GLY A 248 4.12 -0.10 3.42
N SER A 249 2.97 0.39 3.88
CA SER A 249 1.83 -0.46 4.22
C SER A 249 0.51 0.17 3.81
N ALA A 250 -0.46 -0.68 3.51
CA ALA A 250 -1.86 -0.30 3.35
C ALA A 250 -2.77 -1.39 3.90
N PHE A 251 -4.02 -1.03 4.16
CA PHE A 251 -5.04 -1.95 4.65
C PHE A 251 -6.41 -1.69 4.03
N THR A 252 -7.26 -2.70 4.06
CA THR A 252 -8.69 -2.64 3.78
C THR A 252 -9.44 -3.41 4.86
N ASN A 253 -10.61 -2.90 5.25
CA ASN A 253 -11.48 -3.55 6.22
C ASN A 253 -12.59 -4.33 5.49
N PHE A 254 -12.95 -5.48 6.06
CA PHE A 254 -14.09 -6.28 5.64
C PHE A 254 -15.06 -6.47 6.81
N GLU A 255 -16.31 -6.08 6.63
CA GLU A 255 -17.39 -6.23 7.61
C GLU A 255 -18.14 -7.54 7.38
N ALA A 256 -18.45 -8.23 8.48
CA ALA A 256 -19.22 -9.46 8.45
C ALA A 256 -20.62 -9.21 7.87
N VAL A 257 -21.20 -10.24 7.25
CA VAL A 257 -22.61 -10.19 6.82
C VAL A 257 -23.49 -10.04 8.07
N PRO A 258 -24.39 -9.04 8.14
CA PRO A 258 -25.28 -8.88 9.28
C PRO A 258 -26.18 -10.12 9.46
N GLU A 259 -26.16 -10.72 10.66
CA GLU A 259 -27.01 -11.88 10.93
C GLU A 259 -28.51 -11.53 10.74
N PRO A 260 -29.28 -12.37 10.01
CA PRO A 260 -30.72 -12.14 9.77
C PRO A 260 -31.57 -11.99 11.05
N ALA A 261 -31.15 -12.63 12.14
CA ALA A 261 -31.84 -12.58 13.43
C ALA A 261 -31.81 -11.18 14.06
N THR A 262 -30.71 -10.44 13.90
CA THR A 262 -30.54 -9.07 14.43
C THR A 262 -31.48 -8.08 13.73
N MET A 263 -31.66 -8.25 12.42
CA MET A 263 -32.61 -7.47 11.62
C MET A 263 -34.07 -7.78 11.98
N THR A 264 -34.37 -9.06 12.24
CA THR A 264 -35.71 -9.49 12.66
C THR A 264 -36.06 -8.91 14.04
N LEU A 265 -35.11 -8.89 14.97
CA LEU A 265 -35.30 -8.32 16.31
C LEU A 265 -35.48 -6.79 16.26
N LEU A 266 -34.72 -6.09 15.41
CA LEU A 266 -34.87 -4.65 15.21
C LEU A 266 -36.23 -4.30 14.56
N GLY A 267 -36.67 -5.09 13.58
CA GLY A 267 -37.99 -4.95 12.96
C GLY A 267 -39.14 -5.19 13.95
N LEU A 268 -39.01 -6.21 14.81
CA LEU A 268 -39.98 -6.48 15.88
C LEU A 268 -40.00 -5.34 16.92
N ALA A 269 -38.84 -4.83 17.32
CA ALA A 269 -38.74 -3.69 18.24
C ALA A 269 -39.39 -2.43 17.66
N ALA A 270 -39.15 -2.12 16.38
CA ALA A 270 -39.78 -1.00 15.69
C ALA A 270 -41.31 -1.17 15.59
N ALA A 271 -41.79 -2.38 15.30
CA ALA A 271 -43.22 -2.68 15.25
C ALA A 271 -43.90 -2.52 16.62
N VAL A 272 -43.25 -2.91 17.71
CA VAL A 272 -43.75 -2.72 19.09
C VAL A 272 -43.85 -1.24 19.45
N VAL A 273 -42.83 -0.43 19.12
CA VAL A 273 -42.83 1.02 19.38
C VAL A 273 -43.93 1.73 18.58
N ALA A 274 -44.09 1.40 17.30
CA ALA A 274 -45.16 1.95 16.46
C ALA A 274 -46.57 1.59 17.00
N ARG A 275 -46.74 0.37 17.51
CA ARG A 275 -48.01 -0.07 18.12
C ARG A 275 -48.32 0.63 19.43
N LYS A 276 -47.28 1.00 20.22
CA LYS A 276 -47.44 1.75 21.47
C LYS A 276 -47.84 3.21 21.22
N LYS A 277 -47.28 3.85 20.19
CA LYS A 277 -47.65 5.22 19.77
C LYS A 277 -49.05 5.35 19.18
N ARG A 278 -49.62 4.28 18.60
CA ARG A 278 -51.00 4.27 18.09
C ARG A 278 -52.07 4.13 19.19
N LYS A 279 -51.68 3.81 20.43
CA LYS A 279 -52.59 3.60 21.57
C LYS A 279 -52.54 4.73 22.60
N ALA A 280 -51.70 5.74 22.39
CA ALA A 280 -51.67 7.00 23.14
C ALA A 280 -52.31 8.09 22.30
#